data_AF-A0A2V9AAS3-F1
#
_entry.id   AF-A0A2V9AAS3-F1
#
_cell.length_a   1.000
_cell.length_b   1.000
_cell.length_c   1.000
_cell.angle_alpha   90.00
_cell.angle_beta   90.00
_cell.angle_gamma   90.00
#
_symmetry.space_group_name_H-M   'P 1'
#
loop_
_entity.id
_entity.type
_entity.pdbx_description
1 polymer ?
#
loop_
_entity_poly.entity_id
_entity_poly.type
_entity_poly.pdbx_seq_one_letter_code
_entity_poly.pdbx_strand_id
1 'polypeptide(L)'
;MSVFGLPPTVLPPSPPENQWGAETLAQQLAALEYPGFAYMRSHRPKRNPAEVLVGALSNDQLEARVVEALPWLLLRYSNTDWAWLVEQAKVRDLQNRLGFVASLARLMSEKAAPLDESRTRSLSELERTLDKSRLAKEDTLGKPPRSATEREWVLANRTEEAKHWNLLTDWRPEHFQYAF
;
A
#
# COMPACT_ATOMS: atom_id res chain seq x y z
N MET A 1 -4.01 22.23 -9.32
CA MET A 1 -4.55 23.21 -8.35
C MET A 1 -5.77 22.60 -7.68
N SER A 2 -5.78 22.44 -6.35
CA SER A 2 -7.01 22.13 -5.60
C SER A 2 -7.72 23.47 -5.35
N VAL A 3 -8.95 23.61 -5.85
CA VAL A 3 -9.71 24.88 -5.81
C VAL A 3 -10.22 25.20 -4.39
N PHE A 4 -10.20 24.23 -3.45
CA PHE A 4 -10.77 24.40 -2.11
C PHE A 4 -9.84 23.98 -0.95
N GLY A 5 -8.59 23.58 -1.21
CA GLY A 5 -7.67 23.14 -0.15
C GLY A 5 -8.11 21.88 0.63
N LEU A 6 -9.17 21.21 0.17
CA LEU A 6 -9.73 20.02 0.82
C LEU A 6 -8.78 18.82 0.69
N PRO A 7 -8.72 17.93 1.69
CA PRO A 7 -7.91 16.73 1.61
C PRO A 7 -8.47 15.79 0.51
N PRO A 8 -7.59 15.04 -0.18
CA PRO A 8 -8.01 14.19 -1.30
C PRO A 8 -8.93 13.03 -0.87
N THR A 9 -9.01 12.73 0.42
CA THR A 9 -9.94 11.74 1.00
C THR A 9 -11.41 12.17 0.94
N VAL A 10 -11.71 13.45 0.69
CA VAL A 10 -13.09 13.95 0.51
C VAL A 10 -13.66 13.56 -0.86
N LEU A 11 -12.80 13.27 -1.84
CA LEU A 11 -13.25 12.81 -3.15
C LEU A 11 -13.87 11.42 -3.00
N PRO A 12 -15.08 11.14 -3.53
CA PRO A 12 -15.66 9.82 -3.45
C PRO A 12 -14.77 8.82 -4.20
N PRO A 13 -14.31 7.72 -3.54
CA PRO A 13 -13.40 6.80 -4.16
C PRO A 13 -14.10 6.04 -5.30
N SER A 14 -13.46 6.01 -6.46
CA SER A 14 -13.90 5.29 -7.65
C SER A 14 -12.91 4.19 -8.02
N PRO A 15 -13.37 2.95 -8.28
CA PRO A 15 -12.46 1.87 -8.62
C PRO A 15 -11.69 2.21 -9.90
N PRO A 16 -10.39 1.88 -9.99
CA PRO A 16 -9.66 2.04 -11.23
C PRO A 16 -10.27 1.13 -12.31
N GLU A 17 -10.66 1.73 -13.45
CA GLU A 17 -11.26 1.01 -14.58
C GLU A 17 -10.24 0.10 -15.28
N ASN A 18 -8.98 0.52 -15.31
CA ASN A 18 -7.87 -0.18 -15.96
C ASN A 18 -6.67 -0.28 -15.01
N GLN A 19 -5.79 -1.26 -15.23
CA GLN A 19 -4.52 -1.33 -14.52
C GLN A 19 -3.67 -0.09 -14.82
N TRP A 20 -3.11 0.52 -13.77
CA TRP A 20 -2.27 1.70 -13.92
C TRP A 20 -0.81 1.30 -14.11
N GLY A 21 -0.18 1.85 -15.15
CA GLY A 21 1.26 1.70 -15.36
C GLY A 21 2.09 2.46 -14.32
N ALA A 22 3.38 2.11 -14.21
CA ALA A 22 4.30 2.69 -13.24
C ALA A 22 4.35 4.22 -13.28
N GLU A 23 4.36 4.82 -14.48
CA GLU A 23 4.36 6.28 -14.65
C GLU A 23 3.09 6.92 -14.08
N THR A 24 1.92 6.31 -14.32
CA THR A 24 0.64 6.82 -13.79
C THR A 24 0.63 6.76 -12.26
N LEU A 25 1.10 5.64 -11.69
CA LEU A 25 1.22 5.47 -10.24
C LEU A 25 2.17 6.51 -9.63
N ALA A 26 3.35 6.70 -10.21
CA ALA A 26 4.33 7.69 -9.76
C ALA A 26 3.76 9.13 -9.83
N GLN A 27 3.05 9.49 -10.91
CA GLN A 27 2.38 10.78 -11.02
C GLN A 27 1.27 10.98 -9.99
N GLN A 28 0.50 9.93 -9.65
CA GLN A 28 -0.53 10.00 -8.61
C GLN A 28 0.09 10.15 -7.22
N LEU A 29 1.15 9.41 -6.92
CA LEU A 29 1.89 9.53 -5.66
C LEU A 29 2.54 10.91 -5.52
N ALA A 30 3.11 11.46 -6.60
CA ALA A 30 3.60 12.83 -6.62
C ALA A 30 2.47 13.86 -6.39
N ALA A 31 1.28 13.66 -6.98
CA ALA A 31 0.12 14.50 -6.74
C ALA A 31 -0.36 14.44 -5.26
N LEU A 32 -0.19 13.29 -4.61
CA LEU A 32 -0.45 13.08 -3.20
C LEU A 32 0.68 13.54 -2.28
N GLU A 33 1.72 14.17 -2.84
CA GLU A 33 2.87 14.74 -2.13
C GLU A 33 3.76 13.70 -1.46
N TYR A 34 3.88 12.51 -2.05
CA TYR A 34 4.85 11.52 -1.60
C TYR A 34 6.28 12.05 -1.80
N PRO A 35 7.10 12.15 -0.73
CA PRO A 35 8.44 12.74 -0.84
C PRO A 35 9.37 12.03 -1.83
N GLY A 36 9.27 10.70 -1.96
CA GLY A 36 10.07 9.91 -2.89
C GLY A 36 9.81 10.21 -4.37
N PHE A 37 8.73 10.93 -4.69
CA PHE A 37 8.43 11.44 -6.04
C PHE A 37 8.34 12.97 -6.10
N ALA A 38 8.90 13.70 -5.11
CA ALA A 38 8.84 15.17 -5.07
C ALA A 38 9.51 15.86 -6.28
N TYR A 39 10.45 15.18 -6.94
CA TYR A 39 11.09 15.68 -8.17
C TYR A 39 10.14 15.67 -9.38
N MET A 40 9.02 14.96 -9.31
CA MET A 40 8.06 14.84 -10.41
C MET A 40 7.03 15.97 -10.33
N ARG A 41 6.93 16.76 -11.40
CA ARG A 41 5.78 17.66 -11.58
C ARG A 41 4.57 16.83 -12.01
N SER A 42 3.66 16.57 -11.09
CA SER A 42 2.39 15.94 -11.44
C SER A 42 1.46 16.94 -12.12
N HIS A 43 1.06 16.61 -13.35
CA HIS A 43 0.06 17.35 -14.11
C HIS A 43 -1.33 16.73 -13.96
N ARG A 44 -1.47 15.66 -13.16
CA ARG A 44 -2.74 14.95 -12.97
C ARG A 44 -3.53 15.54 -11.79
N PRO A 45 -4.87 15.46 -11.84
CA PRO A 45 -5.69 15.80 -10.68
C PRO A 45 -5.39 14.83 -9.53
N LYS A 46 -5.35 15.35 -8.29
CA LYS A 46 -5.22 14.53 -7.08
C LYS A 46 -6.40 13.54 -7.03
N ARG A 47 -6.10 12.26 -6.88
CA ARG A 47 -7.10 11.18 -6.70
C ARG A 47 -7.28 10.86 -5.22
N ASN A 48 -8.37 10.17 -4.87
CA ASN A 48 -8.52 9.66 -3.52
C ASN A 48 -7.39 8.62 -3.24
N PRO A 49 -6.70 8.69 -2.08
CA PRO A 49 -5.63 7.75 -1.73
C PRO A 49 -6.04 6.27 -1.78
N ALA A 50 -7.29 5.94 -1.46
CA ALA A 50 -7.84 4.59 -1.56
C ALA A 50 -7.78 4.07 -3.00
N GLU A 51 -8.13 4.91 -3.98
CA GLU A 51 -8.06 4.56 -5.40
C GLU A 51 -6.63 4.27 -5.82
N VAL A 52 -5.69 5.07 -5.33
CA VAL A 52 -4.26 4.90 -5.62
C VAL A 52 -3.73 3.61 -5.02
N LEU A 53 -4.14 3.26 -3.80
CA LEU A 53 -3.83 1.97 -3.17
C LEU A 53 -4.39 0.81 -4.01
N VAL A 54 -5.67 0.82 -4.37
CA VAL A 54 -6.27 -0.25 -5.19
C VAL A 54 -5.58 -0.35 -6.55
N GLY A 55 -5.34 0.77 -7.22
CA GLY A 55 -4.67 0.83 -8.51
C GLY A 55 -3.24 0.30 -8.46
N ALA A 56 -2.50 0.61 -7.38
CA ALA A 56 -1.16 0.08 -7.17
C ALA A 56 -1.20 -1.44 -6.90
N LEU A 57 -2.00 -1.87 -5.91
CA LEU A 57 -2.06 -3.26 -5.49
C LEU A 57 -2.55 -4.20 -6.60
N SER A 58 -3.33 -3.69 -7.55
CA SER A 58 -3.77 -4.44 -8.74
C SER A 58 -2.67 -4.68 -9.77
N ASN A 59 -1.47 -4.10 -9.61
CA ASN A 59 -0.37 -4.23 -10.56
C ASN A 59 0.65 -5.28 -10.08
N ASP A 60 0.84 -6.33 -10.89
CA ASP A 60 1.75 -7.45 -10.56
C ASP A 60 3.24 -7.13 -10.77
N GLN A 61 3.55 -5.97 -11.33
CA GLN A 61 4.90 -5.54 -11.70
C GLN A 61 5.26 -4.20 -11.05
N LEU A 62 4.75 -3.96 -9.82
CA LEU A 62 5.07 -2.74 -9.08
C LEU A 62 6.57 -2.53 -8.95
N GLU A 63 7.00 -1.30 -9.21
CA GLU A 63 8.36 -0.85 -8.96
C GLU A 63 8.58 -0.63 -7.46
N ALA A 64 9.80 -0.90 -6.99
CA ALA A 64 10.20 -0.77 -5.59
C ALA A 64 9.75 0.57 -4.96
N ARG A 65 10.00 1.70 -5.63
CA ARG A 65 9.63 3.03 -5.12
C ARG A 65 8.13 3.24 -4.95
N VAL A 66 7.31 2.57 -5.77
CA VAL A 66 5.84 2.64 -5.63
C VAL A 66 5.41 1.79 -4.45
N VAL A 67 6.01 0.61 -4.25
CA VAL A 67 5.77 -0.24 -3.07
C VAL A 67 6.12 0.51 -1.79
N GLU A 68 7.27 1.21 -1.77
CA GLU A 68 7.70 2.07 -0.66
C GLU A 68 6.65 3.13 -0.28
N ALA A 69 5.88 3.62 -1.24
CA ALA A 69 4.88 4.65 -0.97
C ALA A 69 3.58 4.10 -0.34
N LEU A 70 3.30 2.79 -0.44
CA LEU A 70 1.99 2.25 -0.06
C LEU A 70 1.75 2.29 1.46
N PRO A 71 2.68 1.85 2.32
CA PRO A 71 2.49 2.00 3.77
C PRO A 71 2.41 3.47 4.19
N TRP A 72 3.17 4.35 3.53
CA TRP A 72 3.10 5.79 3.76
C TRP A 72 1.73 6.37 3.45
N LEU A 73 1.05 5.91 2.39
CA LEU A 73 -0.32 6.34 2.09
C LEU A 73 -1.29 5.99 3.22
N LEU A 74 -1.19 4.77 3.77
CA LEU A 74 -2.03 4.36 4.90
C LEU A 74 -1.76 5.19 6.16
N LEU A 75 -0.49 5.55 6.39
CA LEU A 75 -0.08 6.36 7.52
C LEU A 75 -0.55 7.82 7.39
N ARG A 76 -0.33 8.44 6.24
CA ARG A 76 -0.66 9.85 5.99
C ARG A 76 -2.17 10.09 5.86
N TYR A 77 -2.90 9.13 5.31
CA TYR A 77 -4.33 9.23 5.03
C TYR A 77 -5.13 8.25 5.90
N SER A 78 -4.96 8.33 7.21
CA SER A 78 -5.64 7.45 8.17
C SER A 78 -7.18 7.57 8.19
N ASN A 79 -7.71 8.67 7.66
CA ASN A 79 -9.15 8.94 7.51
C ASN A 79 -9.71 8.42 6.17
N THR A 80 -9.01 7.48 5.52
CA THR A 80 -9.48 6.83 4.30
C THR A 80 -10.67 5.93 4.60
N ASP A 81 -11.58 5.78 3.63
CA ASP A 81 -12.70 4.83 3.73
C ASP A 81 -12.19 3.38 3.69
N TRP A 82 -11.93 2.82 4.88
CA TRP A 82 -11.46 1.44 5.05
C TRP A 82 -12.48 0.41 4.57
N ALA A 83 -13.77 0.69 4.70
CA ALA A 83 -14.82 -0.23 4.27
C ALA A 83 -14.77 -0.40 2.75
N TRP A 84 -14.69 0.72 2.03
CA TRP A 84 -14.52 0.71 0.58
C TRP A 84 -13.22 0.01 0.17
N LEU A 85 -12.10 0.29 0.84
CA LEU A 85 -10.81 -0.31 0.50
C LEU A 85 -10.81 -1.84 0.69
N VAL A 86 -11.42 -2.34 1.77
CA VAL A 86 -11.60 -3.77 2.04
C VAL A 86 -12.51 -4.43 1.01
N GLU A 87 -13.61 -3.77 0.63
CA GLU A 87 -14.51 -4.26 -0.43
C GLU A 87 -13.76 -4.40 -1.76
N GLN A 88 -13.06 -3.34 -2.17
CA GLN A 88 -12.31 -3.37 -3.44
C GLN A 88 -11.17 -4.39 -3.42
N ALA A 89 -10.54 -4.60 -2.26
CA ALA A 89 -9.54 -5.65 -2.10
C ALA A 89 -10.15 -7.04 -2.29
N LYS A 90 -11.32 -7.31 -1.69
CA LYS A 90 -12.02 -8.60 -1.84
C LYS A 90 -12.46 -8.88 -3.28
N VAL A 91 -13.01 -7.88 -3.97
CA VAL A 91 -13.48 -8.02 -5.36
C VAL A 91 -12.33 -8.34 -6.33
N ARG A 92 -11.09 -8.00 -5.97
CA ARG A 92 -9.89 -8.13 -6.83
C ARG A 92 -8.86 -9.14 -6.30
N ASP A 93 -9.20 -9.90 -5.26
CA ASP A 93 -8.28 -10.83 -4.60
C ASP A 93 -6.98 -10.16 -4.06
N LEU A 94 -7.06 -8.91 -3.59
CA LEU A 94 -5.92 -8.11 -3.09
C LEU A 94 -5.79 -8.11 -1.56
N GLN A 95 -6.60 -8.91 -0.83
CA GLN A 95 -6.64 -8.91 0.64
C GLN A 95 -5.26 -9.16 1.24
N ASN A 96 -4.50 -10.09 0.66
CA ASN A 96 -3.15 -10.43 1.11
C ASN A 96 -2.17 -9.28 0.89
N ARG A 97 -2.17 -8.67 -0.31
CA ARG A 97 -1.31 -7.52 -0.61
C ARG A 97 -1.64 -6.33 0.29
N LEU A 98 -2.92 -6.00 0.45
CA LEU A 98 -3.36 -4.91 1.31
C LEU A 98 -3.06 -5.20 2.79
N GLY A 99 -3.33 -6.42 3.24
CA GLY A 99 -3.07 -6.84 4.61
C GLY A 99 -1.60 -6.70 4.98
N PHE A 100 -0.70 -7.11 4.10
CA PHE A 100 0.73 -6.94 4.30
C PHE A 100 1.18 -5.48 4.31
N VAL A 101 0.66 -4.64 3.40
CA VAL A 101 0.94 -3.20 3.41
C VAL A 101 0.42 -2.53 4.70
N ALA A 102 -0.74 -2.97 5.21
CA ALA A 102 -1.26 -2.53 6.50
C ALA A 102 -0.37 -2.96 7.68
N SER A 103 0.12 -4.20 7.68
CA SER A 103 1.08 -4.69 8.69
C SER A 103 2.38 -3.88 8.66
N LEU A 104 2.93 -3.58 7.48
CA LEU A 104 4.11 -2.72 7.36
C LEU A 104 3.83 -1.32 7.94
N ALA A 105 2.71 -0.70 7.57
CA ALA A 105 2.31 0.61 8.08
C ALA A 105 2.16 0.58 9.61
N ARG A 106 1.55 -0.46 10.18
CA ARG A 106 1.39 -0.61 11.63
C ARG A 106 2.75 -0.70 12.32
N LEU A 107 3.65 -1.56 11.84
CA LEU A 107 5.00 -1.71 12.39
C LEU A 107 5.80 -0.39 12.32
N MET A 108 5.63 0.38 11.24
CA MET A 108 6.23 1.71 11.10
C MET A 108 5.64 2.70 12.12
N SER A 109 4.32 2.69 12.30
CA SER A 109 3.61 3.52 13.29
C SER A 109 4.06 3.21 14.72
N GLU A 110 4.27 1.93 15.05
CA GLU A 110 4.76 1.49 16.36
C GLU A 110 6.19 1.97 16.66
N LYS A 111 7.02 2.09 15.62
CA LYS A 111 8.39 2.63 15.72
C LYS A 111 8.43 4.16 15.80
N ALA A 112 7.44 4.86 15.25
CA ALA A 112 7.42 6.33 15.08
C ALA A 112 7.16 7.14 16.37
N ALA A 113 7.18 6.50 17.54
CA ALA A 113 6.85 6.99 18.88
C ALA A 113 5.39 6.73 19.34
N PRO A 114 5.13 6.58 20.66
CA PRO A 114 3.85 6.11 21.21
C PRO A 114 2.67 7.08 21.04
N LEU A 115 2.86 8.29 20.48
CA LEU A 115 1.85 9.35 20.50
C LEU A 115 0.72 9.17 19.48
N ASP A 116 0.84 8.21 18.55
CA ASP A 116 -0.15 7.95 17.50
C ASP A 116 -0.89 6.60 17.71
N GLU A 117 -1.21 6.25 18.96
CA GLU A 117 -1.96 5.03 19.31
C GLU A 117 -3.25 4.85 18.50
N SER A 118 -3.94 5.95 18.19
CA SER A 118 -5.17 5.89 17.38
C SER A 118 -4.88 5.39 15.97
N ARG A 119 -3.78 5.83 15.34
CA ARG A 119 -3.41 5.40 13.98
C ARG A 119 -3.02 3.92 13.99
N THR A 120 -2.19 3.52 14.95
CA THR A 120 -1.79 2.12 15.14
C THR A 120 -3.00 1.22 15.36
N ARG A 121 -3.97 1.66 16.17
CA ARG A 121 -5.23 0.93 16.41
C ARG A 121 -6.05 0.77 15.14
N SER A 122 -6.27 1.85 14.38
CA SER A 122 -7.01 1.78 13.11
C SER A 122 -6.36 0.83 12.10
N LEU A 123 -5.03 0.81 12.01
CA LEU A 123 -4.30 -0.13 11.15
C LEU A 123 -4.46 -1.58 11.63
N SER A 124 -4.39 -1.81 12.94
CA SER A 124 -4.64 -3.14 13.52
C SER A 124 -6.07 -3.63 13.27
N GLU A 125 -7.08 -2.74 13.32
CA GLU A 125 -8.47 -3.05 12.99
C GLU A 125 -8.66 -3.38 11.51
N LEU A 126 -7.97 -2.65 10.62
CA LEU A 126 -7.92 -2.96 9.19
C LEU A 126 -7.32 -4.35 8.94
N GLU A 127 -6.17 -4.66 9.54
CA GLU A 127 -5.53 -5.98 9.46
C GLU A 127 -6.47 -7.09 9.93
N ARG A 128 -7.08 -6.94 11.11
CA ARG A 128 -8.06 -7.92 11.65
C ARG A 128 -9.26 -8.12 10.73
N THR A 129 -9.68 -7.07 10.03
CA THR A 129 -10.80 -7.13 9.09
C THR A 129 -10.42 -7.91 7.82
N LEU A 130 -9.21 -7.68 7.32
CA LEU A 130 -8.68 -8.38 6.14
C LEU A 130 -8.36 -9.85 6.44
N ASP A 131 -7.88 -10.16 7.64
CA ASP A 131 -7.45 -11.50 8.06
C ASP A 131 -8.62 -12.50 8.02
N LYS A 132 -9.84 -12.04 8.34
CA LYS A 132 -11.08 -12.82 8.19
C LYS A 132 -11.35 -13.31 6.77
N SER A 133 -10.72 -12.68 5.77
CA SER A 133 -10.87 -12.98 4.34
C SER A 133 -9.52 -13.20 3.66
N ARG A 134 -8.50 -13.60 4.43
CA ARG A 134 -7.16 -13.89 3.93
C ARG A 134 -7.19 -15.02 2.91
N LEU A 135 -6.46 -14.84 1.81
CA LEU A 135 -6.40 -15.83 0.74
C LEU A 135 -5.31 -16.87 1.03
N ALA A 136 -5.61 -18.14 0.79
CA ALA A 136 -4.64 -19.23 0.89
C ALA A 136 -3.61 -19.24 -0.25
N LYS A 137 -3.94 -18.58 -1.37
CA LYS A 137 -3.09 -18.49 -2.55
C LYS A 137 -1.84 -17.66 -2.24
N GLU A 138 -0.68 -18.16 -2.66
CA GLU A 138 0.56 -17.39 -2.64
C GLU A 138 0.52 -16.27 -3.68
N ASP A 139 1.01 -15.10 -3.29
CA ASP A 139 1.06 -13.92 -4.16
C ASP A 139 2.38 -13.14 -3.96
N THR A 140 2.62 -12.09 -4.73
CA THR A 140 3.80 -11.22 -4.62
C THR A 140 3.38 -9.77 -4.40
N LEU A 141 4.28 -8.95 -3.86
CA LEU A 141 4.11 -7.50 -3.82
C LEU A 141 5.24 -6.82 -4.60
N GLY A 142 4.96 -6.55 -5.88
CA GLY A 142 5.96 -6.17 -6.86
C GLY A 142 6.38 -7.34 -7.74
N LYS A 143 7.51 -7.16 -8.42
CA LYS A 143 7.98 -8.09 -9.45
C LYS A 143 8.24 -9.47 -8.84
N PRO A 144 7.68 -10.55 -9.41
CA PRO A 144 7.93 -11.91 -8.94
C PRO A 144 9.40 -12.31 -9.19
N PRO A 145 9.94 -13.26 -8.41
CA PRO A 145 11.26 -13.81 -8.65
C PRO A 145 11.39 -14.36 -10.08
N ARG A 146 12.55 -14.14 -10.70
CA ARG A 146 12.86 -14.53 -12.08
C ARG A 146 13.51 -15.90 -12.19
N SER A 147 13.95 -16.48 -11.08
CA SER A 147 14.61 -17.79 -11.03
C SER A 147 14.22 -18.58 -9.78
N ALA A 148 14.44 -19.90 -9.80
CA ALA A 148 14.20 -20.76 -8.64
C ALA A 148 15.11 -20.37 -7.45
N THR A 149 16.37 -20.05 -7.71
CA THR A 149 17.33 -19.60 -6.69
C THR A 149 16.89 -18.29 -6.03
N GLU A 150 16.41 -17.32 -6.82
CA GLU A 150 15.87 -16.07 -6.28
C GLU A 150 14.61 -16.34 -5.44
N ARG A 151 13.72 -17.22 -5.91
CA ARG A 151 12.54 -17.62 -5.15
C ARG A 151 12.91 -18.26 -3.82
N GLU A 152 13.85 -19.20 -3.80
CA GLU A 152 14.34 -19.86 -2.58
C GLU A 152 14.97 -18.86 -1.61
N TRP A 153 15.73 -17.90 -2.12
CA TRP A 153 16.29 -16.82 -1.32
C TRP A 153 15.19 -15.96 -0.69
N VAL A 154 14.19 -15.51 -1.46
CA VAL A 154 13.06 -14.75 -0.91
C VAL A 154 12.34 -15.58 0.14
N LEU A 155 12.06 -16.86 -0.12
CA LEU A 155 11.41 -17.79 0.81
C LEU A 155 12.11 -17.84 2.17
N ALA A 156 13.44 -17.92 2.17
CA ALA A 156 14.28 -17.95 3.37
C ALA A 156 14.32 -16.61 4.11
N ASN A 157 14.15 -15.50 3.39
CA ASN A 157 14.28 -14.13 3.90
C ASN A 157 12.94 -13.44 4.21
N ARG A 158 11.79 -14.11 3.96
CA ARG A 158 10.44 -13.59 4.24
C ARG A 158 10.26 -13.19 5.70
N THR A 159 9.65 -12.04 5.91
CA THR A 159 9.18 -11.60 7.22
C THR A 159 8.00 -12.45 7.71
N GLU A 160 7.72 -12.40 9.01
CA GLU A 160 6.56 -13.10 9.58
C GLU A 160 5.24 -12.55 9.03
N GLU A 161 5.18 -11.25 8.76
CA GLU A 161 4.03 -10.60 8.11
C GLU A 161 3.86 -11.10 6.67
N ALA A 162 4.94 -11.23 5.90
CA ALA A 162 4.88 -11.75 4.54
C ALA A 162 4.41 -13.21 4.53
N LYS A 163 4.93 -14.04 5.45
CA LYS A 163 4.45 -15.43 5.65
C LYS A 163 2.97 -15.45 6.04
N HIS A 164 2.58 -14.61 6.98
CA HIS A 164 1.21 -14.52 7.46
C HIS A 164 0.24 -14.19 6.32
N TRP A 165 0.57 -13.25 5.44
CA TRP A 165 -0.28 -12.89 4.30
C TRP A 165 -0.01 -13.71 3.03
N ASN A 166 0.69 -14.84 3.10
CA ASN A 166 1.05 -15.67 1.95
C ASN A 166 1.72 -14.88 0.80
N LEU A 167 2.57 -13.91 1.12
CA LEU A 167 3.33 -13.14 0.15
C LEU A 167 4.77 -13.63 0.01
N LEU A 168 5.23 -13.73 -1.23
CA LEU A 168 6.61 -13.99 -1.59
C LEU A 168 7.34 -12.65 -1.77
N THR A 169 7.75 -12.07 -0.65
CA THR A 169 8.48 -10.81 -0.60
C THR A 169 9.34 -10.72 0.66
N ASP A 170 10.39 -9.92 0.60
CA ASP A 170 11.33 -9.63 1.68
C ASP A 170 11.22 -8.19 2.20
N TRP A 171 10.19 -7.43 1.80
CA TRP A 171 9.95 -6.06 2.27
C TRP A 171 9.88 -5.99 3.80
N ARG A 172 10.58 -5.00 4.38
CA ARG A 172 10.62 -4.74 5.82
C ARG A 172 10.47 -3.25 6.09
N PRO A 173 9.96 -2.83 7.26
CA PRO A 173 9.83 -1.41 7.61
C PRO A 173 11.11 -0.58 7.40
N GLU A 174 12.29 -1.18 7.55
CA GLU A 174 13.58 -0.51 7.36
C GLU A 174 13.85 -0.06 5.91
N HIS A 175 13.17 -0.67 4.93
CA HIS A 175 13.31 -0.29 3.52
C HIS A 175 12.53 0.99 3.17
N PHE A 176 11.70 1.51 4.09
CA PHE A 176 10.79 2.61 3.82
C PHE A 176 11.33 3.92 4.40
N GLN A 177 11.88 4.78 3.53
CA GLN A 177 12.63 5.98 3.93
C GLN A 177 11.76 7.13 4.47
N TYR A 178 10.50 7.21 4.06
CA TYR A 178 9.63 8.37 4.32
C TYR A 178 8.53 8.08 5.36
N ALA A 179 8.78 7.09 6.22
CA ALA A 179 7.84 6.59 7.22
C ALA A 179 7.61 7.52 8.42
N PHE A 180 8.42 8.58 8.57
CA PHE A 180 8.54 9.41 9.75
C PHE A 180 8.56 10.89 9.38
#